data_AF-A0AAD9UTI8-F1
#
_entry.id   AF-A0AAD9UTI8-F1
#
_cell.length_a   1.000
_cell.length_b   1.000
_cell.length_c   1.000
_cell.angle_alpha   90.00
_cell.angle_beta   90.00
_cell.angle_gamma   90.00
#
_symmetry.space_group_name_H-M   'P 1'
#
loop_
_entity.id
_entity.type
_entity.pdbx_description
1 polymer ?
#
loop_
_entity_poly.entity_id
_entity_poly.type
_entity_poly.pdbx_seq_one_letter_code
_entity_poly.pdbx_strand_id
1 'polypeptide(L)'
;IAVIRREAAKIWPGNQKIYFKQNPTKNLKLEELTEKLTGMCSVEEIGFGREAIRSHILQWSQEKNRRLSDGYDFDAEHTRAKRPRSL
;
A
#
# COMPACT_ATOMS: atom_id res chain seq x y z
N ILE A 1 6.62 6.36 6.83
CA ILE A 1 6.21 5.07 6.19
C ILE A 1 4.71 4.73 6.40
N ALA A 2 4.15 4.79 7.60
CA ALA A 2 2.74 4.41 7.84
C ALA A 2 1.73 5.21 6.99
N VAL A 3 1.97 6.52 6.81
CA VAL A 3 1.14 7.40 5.96
C VAL A 3 1.15 6.94 4.50
N ILE A 4 2.32 6.59 3.95
CA ILE A 4 2.47 6.09 2.57
C ILE A 4 1.60 4.86 2.34
N ARG A 5 1.67 3.88 3.26
CA ARG A 5 0.87 2.65 3.18
C ARG A 5 -0.64 2.94 3.27
N ARG A 6 -1.04 3.84 4.15
CA ARG A 6 -2.45 4.24 4.32
C ARG A 6 -2.99 4.89 3.05
N GLU A 7 -2.25 5.82 2.46
CA GLU A 7 -2.68 6.49 1.23
C GLU A 7 -2.70 5.51 0.03
N ALA A 8 -1.71 4.61 -0.07
CA ALA A 8 -1.71 3.55 -1.08
C ALA A 8 -2.92 2.60 -0.94
N ALA A 9 -3.29 2.23 0.29
CA ALA A 9 -4.45 1.38 0.55
C ALA A 9 -5.79 2.01 0.15
N LYS A 10 -5.89 3.36 0.15
CA LYS A 10 -7.08 4.07 -0.34
C LYS A 10 -7.22 3.98 -1.87
N ILE A 11 -6.10 4.02 -2.59
CA ILE A 11 -6.10 3.96 -4.07
C ILE A 11 -6.34 2.53 -4.56
N TRP A 12 -5.76 1.55 -3.88
CA TRP A 12 -5.89 0.13 -4.21
C TRP A 12 -6.45 -0.66 -3.02
N PRO A 13 -7.76 -0.53 -2.75
CA PRO A 13 -8.41 -1.24 -1.65
C PRO A 13 -8.58 -2.73 -1.93
N GLY A 14 -8.93 -3.48 -0.89
CA GLY A 14 -9.40 -4.87 -0.97
C GLY A 14 -8.47 -5.87 -1.64
N ASN A 15 -9.04 -6.95 -2.16
CA ASN A 15 -8.31 -8.10 -2.69
C ASN A 15 -7.75 -7.94 -4.12
N GLN A 16 -7.41 -6.72 -4.50
CA GLN A 16 -6.93 -6.44 -5.84
C GLN A 16 -5.41 -6.50 -5.91
N LYS A 17 -4.88 -7.34 -6.83
CA LYS A 17 -3.45 -7.34 -7.16
C LYS A 17 -3.06 -6.09 -7.95
N ILE A 18 -1.88 -5.56 -7.63
CA ILE A 18 -1.37 -4.30 -8.18
C ILE A 18 -0.12 -4.60 -9.01
N TYR A 19 -0.22 -4.34 -10.31
CA TYR A 19 0.89 -4.48 -11.26
C TYR A 19 1.01 -3.18 -12.06
N PHE A 20 2.17 -2.51 -11.97
CA PHE A 20 2.37 -1.20 -12.58
C PHE A 20 2.91 -1.28 -14.02
N LYS A 21 3.89 -2.17 -14.27
CA LYS A 21 4.65 -2.23 -15.54
C LYS A 21 3.77 -2.44 -16.78
N GLN A 22 2.67 -3.18 -16.64
CA GLN A 22 1.79 -3.54 -17.76
C GLN A 22 0.47 -2.76 -17.75
N ASN A 23 0.28 -1.84 -16.80
CA ASN A 23 -0.98 -1.11 -16.64
C ASN A 23 -0.71 0.40 -16.56
N PRO A 24 -0.82 1.12 -17.70
CA PRO A 24 -0.54 2.56 -17.76
C PRO A 24 -1.35 3.38 -16.76
N THR A 25 -2.62 3.02 -16.53
CA THR A 25 -3.49 3.71 -15.56
C THR A 25 -3.01 3.53 -14.13
N LYS A 26 -2.59 2.31 -13.74
CA LYS A 26 -2.01 2.06 -12.41
C LYS A 26 -0.66 2.76 -12.26
N ASN A 27 0.14 2.83 -13.33
CA ASN A 27 1.40 3.55 -13.32
C ASN A 27 1.19 5.06 -13.14
N LEU A 28 0.22 5.65 -13.84
CA LEU A 28 -0.13 7.07 -13.65
C LEU A 28 -0.55 7.35 -12.20
N LYS A 29 -1.44 6.52 -11.63
CA LYS A 29 -1.84 6.63 -10.21
C LYS A 29 -0.66 6.49 -9.24
N LEU A 30 0.36 5.69 -9.58
CA LEU A 30 1.59 5.59 -8.81
C LEU A 30 2.38 6.91 -8.85
N GLU A 31 2.54 7.52 -10.02
CA GLU A 31 3.20 8.83 -10.15
C GLU A 31 2.46 9.91 -9.35
N GLU A 32 1.14 10.01 -9.51
CA GLU A 32 0.29 10.98 -8.81
C GLU A 32 0.40 10.82 -7.28
N LEU A 33 0.32 9.58 -6.78
CA LEU A 33 0.47 9.32 -5.35
C LEU A 33 1.87 9.65 -4.84
N THR A 34 2.91 9.33 -5.62
CA THR A 34 4.30 9.61 -5.27
C THR A 34 4.51 11.12 -5.17
N GLU A 35 4.00 11.89 -6.12
CA GLU A 35 4.10 13.35 -6.13
C GLU A 35 3.39 13.97 -4.92
N LYS A 36 2.13 13.58 -4.69
CA LYS A 36 1.34 14.01 -3.54
C LYS A 36 2.06 13.73 -2.22
N LEU A 37 2.61 12.52 -2.06
CA LEU A 37 3.30 12.12 -0.84
C LEU A 37 4.69 12.78 -0.72
N THR A 38 5.34 13.13 -1.81
CA THR A 38 6.62 13.85 -1.78
C THR A 38 6.45 15.19 -1.09
N GLY A 39 5.42 15.97 -1.44
CA GLY A 39 5.13 17.23 -0.76
C GLY A 39 4.73 17.11 0.73
N MET A 40 4.32 15.92 1.18
CA MET A 40 3.84 15.69 2.56
C MET A 40 4.84 14.96 3.46
N CYS A 41 5.69 14.13 2.88
CA CYS A 41 6.49 13.12 3.60
C CYS A 41 7.97 13.17 3.25
N SER A 42 8.42 14.10 2.39
CA SER A 42 9.85 14.29 2.15
C SER A 42 10.55 14.76 3.41
N VAL A 43 11.76 14.25 3.63
CA VAL A 43 12.66 14.69 4.70
C VAL A 43 14.04 14.83 4.09
N GLU A 44 14.38 16.04 3.65
CA GLU A 44 15.61 16.33 2.92
C GLU A 44 16.87 16.02 3.74
N GLU A 45 16.81 16.28 5.05
CA GLU A 45 17.92 16.07 6.00
C GLU A 45 18.47 14.63 6.00
N ILE A 46 17.63 13.66 5.66
CA ILE A 46 18.00 12.24 5.60
C ILE A 46 17.95 11.67 4.16
N GLY A 47 17.83 12.54 3.16
CA GLY A 47 17.70 12.14 1.75
C GLY A 47 16.43 11.36 1.44
N PHE A 48 15.40 11.46 2.28
CA PHE A 48 14.12 10.77 2.07
C PHE A 48 13.24 11.58 1.13
N GLY A 49 13.39 11.33 -0.17
CA GLY A 49 12.67 12.04 -1.22
C GLY A 49 11.71 11.17 -2.03
N ARG A 50 11.35 11.70 -3.20
CA ARG A 50 10.43 11.09 -4.16
C ARG A 50 10.72 9.61 -4.45
N GLU A 51 11.97 9.26 -4.74
CA GLU A 51 12.35 7.90 -5.09
C GLU A 51 12.21 6.92 -3.91
N ALA A 52 12.52 7.37 -2.70
CA ALA A 52 12.32 6.57 -1.49
C ALA A 52 10.83 6.30 -1.24
N ILE A 53 9.99 7.32 -1.42
CA ILE A 53 8.53 7.21 -1.32
C ILE A 53 7.99 6.25 -2.37
N ARG A 54 8.39 6.42 -3.63
CA ARG A 54 8.03 5.52 -4.74
C ARG A 54 8.39 4.08 -4.42
N SER A 55 9.62 3.85 -3.98
CA SER A 55 10.12 2.53 -3.60
C SER A 55 9.27 1.89 -2.50
N HIS A 56 8.86 2.66 -1.49
CA HIS A 56 7.98 2.16 -0.44
C HIS A 56 6.58 1.77 -0.94
N ILE A 57 6.00 2.52 -1.89
CA ILE A 57 4.71 2.14 -2.49
C ILE A 57 4.86 0.84 -3.28
N LEU A 58 5.94 0.70 -4.06
CA LEU A 58 6.25 -0.51 -4.82
C LEU A 58 6.42 -1.73 -3.89
N GLN A 59 7.25 -1.61 -2.85
CA GLN A 59 7.45 -2.67 -1.86
C GLN A 59 6.14 -3.09 -1.17
N TRP A 60 5.34 -2.11 -0.75
CA TRP A 60 4.03 -2.38 -0.14
C TRP A 60 3.10 -3.12 -1.11
N SER A 61 3.08 -2.74 -2.39
CA SER A 61 2.25 -3.39 -3.40
C SER A 61 2.67 -4.85 -3.67
N GLN A 62 3.98 -5.11 -3.69
CA GLN A 62 4.54 -6.46 -3.86
C GLN A 62 4.18 -7.34 -2.65
N GLU A 63 4.34 -6.81 -1.44
CA GLU A 63 3.95 -7.50 -0.22
C GLU A 63 2.46 -7.81 -0.18
N LYS A 64 1.61 -6.86 -0.59
CA LYS A 64 0.17 -7.08 -0.73
C LYS A 64 -0.13 -8.21 -1.72
N ASN A 65 0.49 -8.21 -2.89
CA ASN A 65 0.30 -9.25 -3.89
C ASN A 65 0.75 -10.64 -3.41
N ARG A 66 1.84 -10.70 -2.63
CA ARG A 66 2.32 -11.93 -1.99
C ARG A 66 1.25 -12.45 -1.03
N ARG A 67 0.79 -11.62 -0.10
CA ARG A 67 -0.25 -11.99 0.87
C ARG A 67 -1.54 -12.49 0.21
N LEU A 68 -1.99 -11.81 -0.85
CA LEU A 68 -3.15 -12.27 -1.64
C LEU A 68 -2.91 -13.64 -2.28
N SER A 69 -1.68 -13.94 -2.69
CA SER A 69 -1.31 -15.25 -3.24
C SER A 69 -1.23 -16.32 -2.16
N ASP A 70 -0.89 -15.93 -0.93
CA ASP A 70 -0.87 -16.80 0.26
C ASP A 70 -2.27 -17.01 0.86
N GLY A 71 -3.32 -16.45 0.25
CA GLY A 71 -4.71 -16.59 0.69
C GLY A 71 -5.17 -15.59 1.76
N TYR A 72 -4.38 -14.53 2.02
CA TYR A 72 -4.81 -13.44 2.90
C TYR A 72 -5.97 -12.67 2.26
N ASP A 73 -7.03 -12.46 3.03
CA ASP A 73 -8.21 -11.70 2.62
C ASP A 73 -8.22 -10.32 3.28
N PHE A 74 -8.08 -9.27 2.47
CA PHE A 74 -8.15 -7.86 2.87
C PHE A 74 -9.59 -7.32 2.96
N ASP A 75 -10.56 -8.04 2.38
CA ASP A 75 -11.98 -7.71 2.39
C ASP A 75 -12.78 -8.53 3.41
N ALA A 76 -12.21 -9.65 3.89
CA ALA A 76 -12.72 -10.37 5.04
C ALA A 76 -12.95 -9.34 6.13
N GLU A 77 -14.22 -9.15 6.50
CA GLU A 77 -14.62 -8.25 7.56
C GLU A 77 -13.60 -8.39 8.69
N HIS A 78 -13.19 -7.28 9.29
CA HIS A 78 -12.60 -7.31 10.63
C HIS A 78 -13.66 -7.80 11.62
N THR A 79 -14.26 -8.97 11.40
CA THR A 79 -14.86 -9.81 12.42
C THR A 79 -13.69 -10.16 13.33
N ARG A 80 -13.46 -9.26 14.29
CA ARG A 80 -12.79 -9.58 15.54
C ARG A 80 -13.47 -10.85 16.01
N ALA A 81 -12.82 -12.00 15.80
CA ALA A 81 -13.28 -13.24 16.38
C ALA A 81 -13.37 -12.96 17.88
N LYS A 82 -14.60 -12.81 18.39
CA LYS A 82 -14.85 -12.79 19.82
C LYS A 82 -14.37 -14.16 20.26
N ARG A 83 -13.16 -14.23 20.85
CA ARG A 83 -12.71 -15.45 21.54
C ARG A 83 -13.84 -15.83 22.49
N PRO A 84 -14.48 -17.01 22.35
CA PRO A 84 -15.39 -17.44 23.39
C PRO A 84 -14.58 -17.53 24.68
N ARG A 85 -15.06 -16.84 25.70
CA ARG A 85 -14.50 -16.91 27.04
C ARG A 85 -14.88 -18.32 27.54
N SER A 86 -13.89 -19.20 27.66
CA SER A 86 -14.09 -20.52 28.25
C SER A 86 -14.66 -20.31 29.66
N LEU A 87 -15.84 -20.91 29.92
CA LEU A 87 -16.40 -21.07 31.25
C LEU A 87 -15.69 -22.22 31.96
#